data_AF-A0A7V3CYC1-F1
#
_entry.id   AF-A0A7V3CYC1-F1
#
_cell.length_a   1.000
_cell.length_b   1.000
_cell.length_c   1.000
_cell.angle_alpha   90.00
_cell.angle_beta   90.00
_cell.angle_gamma   90.00
#
_symmetry.space_group_name_H-M   'P 1'
#
loop_
_entity.id
_entity.type
_entity.pdbx_description
1 polymer ?
#
loop_
_entity_poly.entity_id
_entity_poly.type
_entity_poly.pdbx_seq_one_letter_code
_entity_poly.pdbx_strand_id
1 'polypeptide(L)'
;MVSYNCNRCGKIFSHKVDYTRHINRKFPCKSDEDNKNELSKITTNLPHKTTLLTQSSTQNMSEKVIPQQKNKLICNYCQKEFSRADSLNRHISKFCKVKKNQDNEKEDLLQKLLEEMKKQNEKMDEMKSEIIKLKSENKKYVQKIGNQTNNNTKIDKQLNQQNIVNNNHIKLLAFGKEDMTHLADEVCKKILNKGFKSVPTLVEHVHFNKNKPENHNVYISNIQTNYALVYDGIDWKLKERDGVLQQLVDDKTAVLSDKFDELLVKLDDATIRKFQRFLDQKDDDVIICGIKNDLKLLLYNNKKIPERTRELLTSVGENSKMIEAE
;
A
#
# COMPACT_ATOMS: atom_id res chain seq x y z
N MET A 1 -5.78 82.18 15.34
CA MET A 1 -5.43 80.80 14.96
C MET A 1 -6.40 79.88 15.67
N VAL A 2 -7.19 79.07 14.95
CA VAL A 2 -8.29 78.28 15.54
C VAL A 2 -7.79 76.87 15.85
N SER A 3 -7.87 76.44 17.10
CA SER A 3 -7.51 75.09 17.54
C SER A 3 -8.73 74.17 17.56
N TYR A 4 -8.58 72.93 17.09
CA TYR A 4 -9.63 71.92 17.01
C TYR A 4 -9.33 70.77 17.98
N ASN A 5 -10.21 70.53 18.97
CA ASN A 5 -10.03 69.47 19.97
C ASN A 5 -10.93 68.26 19.71
N CYS A 6 -10.39 67.05 19.87
CA CYS A 6 -11.16 65.81 19.83
C CYS A 6 -11.76 65.45 21.19
N ASN A 7 -13.09 65.44 21.28
CA ASN A 7 -13.83 65.14 22.50
C ASN A 7 -13.68 63.68 23.01
N ARG A 8 -13.12 62.76 22.20
CA ARG A 8 -12.96 61.34 22.59
C ARG A 8 -11.60 61.04 23.23
N CYS A 9 -10.52 61.68 22.77
CA CYS A 9 -9.16 61.39 23.25
C CYS A 9 -8.36 62.63 23.64
N GLY A 10 -9.02 63.80 23.73
CA GLY A 10 -8.42 65.07 24.16
C GLY A 10 -7.35 65.66 23.24
N LYS A 11 -7.11 65.08 22.05
CA LYS A 11 -6.07 65.57 21.13
C LYS A 11 -6.45 66.89 20.47
N ILE A 12 -5.55 67.86 20.55
CA ILE A 12 -5.69 69.20 19.95
C ILE A 12 -4.92 69.26 18.63
N PHE A 13 -5.57 69.81 17.60
CA PHE A 13 -5.03 69.98 16.25
C PHE A 13 -5.05 71.46 15.86
N SER A 14 -3.98 71.92 15.21
CA SER A 14 -3.84 73.29 14.71
C SER A 14 -4.52 73.52 13.36
N HIS A 15 -4.81 72.46 12.60
CA HIS A 15 -5.42 72.52 11.28
C HIS A 15 -6.68 71.64 11.18
N LYS A 16 -7.73 72.18 10.55
CA LYS A 16 -9.02 71.50 10.40
C LYS A 16 -8.91 70.17 9.65
N VAL A 17 -8.04 70.09 8.64
CA VAL A 17 -7.85 68.89 7.80
C VAL A 17 -7.39 67.70 8.63
N ASP A 18 -6.45 67.90 9.55
CA ASP A 18 -5.93 66.83 10.40
C ASP A 18 -6.94 66.40 11.46
N TYR A 19 -7.69 67.36 12.02
CA TYR A 19 -8.83 67.06 12.89
C TYR A 19 -9.91 66.23 12.16
N THR A 20 -10.28 66.61 10.94
CA THR A 20 -11.27 65.88 10.13
C THR A 20 -10.80 64.46 9.80
N ARG A 21 -9.54 64.27 9.43
CA ARG A 21 -8.96 62.94 9.18
C ARG A 21 -8.95 62.10 10.47
N HIS A 22 -8.69 62.72 11.61
CA HIS A 22 -8.67 62.05 12.91
C HIS A 22 -10.05 61.51 13.31
N ILE A 23 -11.13 62.29 13.17
CA ILE A 23 -12.48 61.85 13.54
C ILE A 23 -13.10 60.84 12.56
N ASN A 24 -12.69 60.87 11.29
CA ASN A 24 -13.28 60.06 10.20
C ASN A 24 -12.51 58.77 9.88
N ARG A 25 -11.51 58.41 10.68
CA ARG A 25 -10.75 57.18 10.47
C ARG A 25 -11.61 55.94 10.75
N LYS A 26 -11.32 54.82 10.05
CA LYS A 26 -12.07 53.55 10.11
C LYS A 26 -12.27 52.99 11.53
N PHE A 27 -11.35 53.28 12.45
CA PHE A 27 -11.43 52.87 13.85
C PHE A 27 -11.33 54.10 14.77
N PRO A 28 -12.38 54.48 15.51
CA PRO A 28 -12.39 55.65 16.40
C PRO A 28 -11.20 55.72 17.38
N CYS A 29 -10.87 56.91 17.86
CA CYS A 29 -9.94 57.07 18.98
C CYS A 29 -10.56 56.54 20.28
N LYS A 30 -9.77 55.73 21.00
CA LYS A 30 -10.12 55.18 22.31
C LYS A 30 -10.12 56.32 23.34
N SER A 31 -11.03 56.27 24.31
CA SER A 31 -11.03 57.23 25.41
C SER A 31 -9.88 56.92 26.37
N ASP A 32 -9.44 57.92 27.15
CA ASP A 32 -8.39 57.70 28.15
C ASP A 32 -8.83 56.73 29.27
N GLU A 33 -10.13 56.41 29.39
CA GLU A 33 -10.63 55.38 30.30
C GLU A 33 -10.54 53.94 29.74
N ASP A 34 -10.44 53.76 28.42
CA ASP A 34 -10.40 52.43 27.79
C ASP A 34 -9.01 51.76 27.83
N ASN A 35 -7.97 52.47 28.28
CA ASN A 35 -6.59 51.96 28.32
C ASN A 35 -6.25 51.17 29.60
N LYS A 36 -7.19 51.05 30.55
CA LYS A 36 -7.01 50.29 31.81
C LYS A 36 -7.58 48.87 31.80
N ASN A 37 -8.29 48.44 30.73
CA ASN A 37 -9.11 47.22 30.76
C ASN A 37 -8.79 46.12 29.71
N GLU A 38 -7.57 46.06 29.15
CA GLU A 38 -7.13 44.94 28.28
C GLU A 38 -5.93 44.16 28.86
N LEU A 39 -6.02 43.70 30.12
CA LEU A 39 -5.16 42.62 30.63
C LEU A 39 -5.94 41.33 30.95
N SER A 40 -7.23 41.24 30.63
CA SER A 40 -8.01 40.03 30.89
C SER A 40 -8.92 39.68 29.72
N LYS A 41 -8.46 38.73 28.88
CA LYS A 41 -9.22 37.57 28.34
C LYS A 41 -8.58 37.08 27.03
N ILE A 42 -7.82 35.98 27.14
CA ILE A 42 -7.43 35.08 26.05
C ILE A 42 -8.23 33.79 26.18
N THR A 43 -8.44 33.10 25.04
CA THR A 43 -8.94 31.72 24.78
C THR A 43 -10.43 31.62 24.42
N THR A 44 -10.86 30.95 23.34
CA THR A 44 -10.48 29.60 22.85
C THR A 44 -10.64 29.42 21.31
N ASN A 45 -9.69 28.74 20.63
CA ASN A 45 -9.91 27.51 19.80
C ASN A 45 -8.67 27.09 18.96
N LEU A 46 -8.39 25.78 19.00
CA LEU A 46 -7.23 24.99 18.52
C LEU A 46 -7.53 24.27 17.17
N PRO A 47 -6.61 23.54 16.45
CA PRO A 47 -5.84 22.37 16.94
C PRO A 47 -4.37 22.17 16.45
N HIS A 48 -3.75 21.11 16.99
CA HIS A 48 -2.33 20.80 17.29
C HIS A 48 -1.55 19.90 16.29
N LYS A 49 -0.20 19.88 16.38
CA LYS A 49 0.56 18.63 16.75
C LYS A 49 2.01 18.85 17.29
N THR A 50 2.19 18.46 18.56
CA THR A 50 3.31 17.80 19.33
C THR A 50 4.80 18.16 19.04
N THR A 51 5.71 18.29 20.03
CA THR A 51 6.09 17.27 21.04
C THR A 51 6.85 17.83 22.28
N LEU A 52 6.34 17.50 23.48
CA LEU A 52 6.91 17.19 24.82
C LEU A 52 8.37 17.55 25.25
N LEU A 53 8.55 18.28 26.39
CA LEU A 53 8.99 17.78 27.72
C LEU A 53 9.38 18.91 28.74
N THR A 54 8.84 18.75 29.96
CA THR A 54 9.33 19.07 31.34
C THR A 54 9.66 20.50 31.85
N GLN A 55 8.72 21.01 32.65
CA GLN A 55 8.77 21.50 34.05
C GLN A 55 9.89 22.45 34.56
N SER A 56 9.43 23.67 34.89
CA SER A 56 9.54 24.37 36.20
C SER A 56 10.92 24.69 36.80
N SER A 57 11.24 25.98 36.91
CA SER A 57 11.23 26.74 38.19
C SER A 57 11.87 28.12 38.02
N THR A 58 11.17 29.14 38.50
CA THR A 58 11.58 30.54 38.62
C THR A 58 12.73 30.73 39.60
N GLN A 59 13.75 31.53 39.27
CA GLN A 59 14.41 32.49 40.19
C GLN A 59 15.04 33.67 39.42
N ASN A 60 15.01 34.82 40.09
CA ASN A 60 15.45 36.16 39.71
C ASN A 60 16.92 36.26 39.25
N MET A 61 17.23 37.23 38.36
CA MET A 61 18.18 38.34 38.63
C MET A 61 18.46 39.23 37.39
N SER A 62 18.57 40.53 37.69
CA SER A 62 19.26 41.66 37.06
C SER A 62 19.95 41.56 35.68
N GLU A 63 19.75 42.64 34.90
CA GLU A 63 20.67 43.29 33.94
C GLU A 63 21.38 42.48 32.84
N LYS A 64 21.00 42.72 31.57
CA LYS A 64 21.81 43.45 30.58
C LYS A 64 21.14 43.48 29.20
N VAL A 65 21.11 44.67 28.62
CA VAL A 65 20.75 44.92 27.21
C VAL A 65 21.85 44.31 26.33
N ILE A 66 21.48 43.38 25.43
CA ILE A 66 22.32 42.91 24.31
C ILE A 66 21.46 42.95 23.02
N PRO A 67 21.98 43.43 21.88
CA PRO A 67 21.17 43.75 20.71
C PRO A 67 20.71 42.48 19.97
N GLN A 68 19.42 42.40 19.65
CA GLN A 68 18.85 41.31 18.87
C GLN A 68 19.48 41.25 17.46
N GLN A 69 20.23 40.18 17.17
CA GLN A 69 20.54 39.79 15.79
C GLN A 69 19.23 39.43 15.08
N LYS A 70 18.84 40.23 14.08
CA LYS A 70 17.74 39.88 13.18
C LYS A 70 18.15 38.66 12.36
N ASN A 71 17.52 37.51 12.61
CA ASN A 71 17.64 36.33 11.75
C ASN A 71 17.34 36.73 10.29
N LYS A 72 18.35 36.68 9.43
CA LYS A 72 18.21 36.92 8.00
C LYS A 72 17.49 35.74 7.34
N LEU A 73 16.55 36.02 6.45
CA LEU A 73 15.75 35.00 5.77
C LEU A 73 16.32 34.76 4.37
N ILE A 74 16.66 33.50 4.03
CA ILE A 74 17.40 33.17 2.80
C ILE A 74 16.51 32.36 1.85
N CYS A 75 16.63 32.63 0.55
CA CYS A 75 15.93 31.86 -0.49
C CYS A 75 16.65 30.56 -0.83
N ASN A 76 16.02 29.42 -0.57
CA ASN A 76 16.59 28.08 -0.83
C ASN A 76 16.97 27.80 -2.30
N TYR A 77 16.44 28.57 -3.26
CA TYR A 77 16.70 28.36 -4.68
C TYR A 77 17.86 29.21 -5.22
N CYS A 78 18.02 30.44 -4.74
CA CYS A 78 19.02 31.37 -5.29
C CYS A 78 19.89 32.06 -4.23
N GLN A 79 19.74 31.65 -2.96
CA GLN A 79 20.50 32.07 -1.80
C GLN A 79 20.51 33.58 -1.52
N LYS A 80 19.56 34.34 -2.06
CA LYS A 80 19.38 35.76 -1.73
C LYS A 80 18.85 35.92 -0.31
N GLU A 81 19.43 36.87 0.41
CA GLU A 81 19.02 37.26 1.76
C GLU A 81 17.91 38.31 1.73
N PHE A 82 16.98 38.19 2.66
CA PHE A 82 15.85 39.08 2.84
C PHE A 82 15.68 39.43 4.31
N SER A 83 15.28 40.67 4.58
CA SER A 83 15.05 41.17 5.94
C SER A 83 13.69 40.77 6.52
N ARG A 84 12.76 40.31 5.68
CA ARG A 84 11.36 40.01 6.03
C ARG A 84 10.82 38.82 5.24
N ALA A 85 9.93 38.06 5.87
CA ALA A 85 9.36 36.84 5.29
C ALA A 85 8.44 37.11 4.09
N ASP A 86 7.71 38.22 4.12
CA ASP A 86 6.87 38.67 3.00
C ASP A 86 7.69 38.90 1.72
N SER A 87 8.88 39.48 1.88
CA SER A 87 9.81 39.81 0.80
C SER A 87 10.43 38.54 0.21
N LEU A 88 10.80 37.58 1.06
CA LEU A 88 11.25 36.25 0.66
C LEU A 88 10.15 35.49 -0.09
N ASN A 89 8.93 35.47 0.45
CA ASN A 89 7.79 34.76 -0.16
C ASN A 89 7.41 35.35 -1.52
N ARG A 90 7.37 36.68 -1.62
CA ARG A 90 7.16 37.39 -2.89
C ARG A 90 8.28 37.08 -3.88
N HIS A 91 9.52 37.01 -3.43
CA HIS A 91 10.64 36.61 -4.28
C HIS A 91 10.49 35.17 -4.79
N ILE A 92 10.26 34.18 -3.93
CA ILE A 92 10.09 32.76 -4.30
C ILE A 92 8.92 32.58 -5.27
N SER A 93 7.80 33.28 -5.05
CA SER A 93 6.59 33.10 -5.87
C SER A 93 6.65 33.79 -7.23
N LYS A 94 7.26 34.98 -7.34
CA LYS A 94 7.16 35.80 -8.56
C LYS A 94 8.47 36.17 -9.24
N PHE A 95 9.59 36.17 -8.51
CA PHE A 95 10.83 36.80 -9.00
C PHE A 95 12.07 35.90 -8.94
N CYS A 96 11.97 34.71 -8.35
CA CYS A 96 13.08 33.77 -8.26
C CYS A 96 13.36 33.13 -9.62
N LYS A 97 14.37 33.64 -10.32
CA LYS A 97 14.78 33.16 -11.65
C LYS A 97 15.18 31.67 -11.63
N VAL A 98 15.89 31.23 -10.58
CA VAL A 98 16.35 29.84 -10.47
C VAL A 98 15.17 28.88 -10.33
N LYS A 99 14.20 29.20 -9.47
CA LYS A 99 12.98 28.41 -9.34
C LYS A 99 12.18 28.37 -10.65
N LYS A 100 12.02 29.52 -11.32
CA LYS A 100 11.31 29.60 -12.60
C LYS A 100 11.98 28.74 -13.68
N ASN A 101 13.31 28.71 -13.74
CA ASN A 101 14.04 27.86 -14.68
C ASN A 101 13.87 26.37 -14.35
N GLN A 102 13.95 25.98 -13.07
CA GLN A 102 13.72 24.60 -12.64
C GLN A 102 12.28 24.13 -12.90
N ASP A 103 11.30 25.00 -12.73
CA ASP A 103 9.90 24.68 -13.03
C ASP A 103 9.69 24.51 -14.55
N ASN A 104 10.31 25.35 -15.37
CA ASN A 104 10.28 25.20 -16.83
C ASN A 104 10.96 23.91 -17.32
N GLU A 105 12.12 23.53 -16.73
CA GLU A 105 12.81 22.27 -17.05
C GLU A 105 11.98 21.04 -16.69
N LYS A 106 11.27 21.10 -15.55
CA LYS A 106 10.33 20.03 -15.15
C LYS A 106 9.14 19.94 -16.09
N GLU A 107 8.63 21.07 -16.58
CA GLU A 107 7.51 21.11 -17.52
C GLU A 107 7.91 20.52 -18.88
N ASP A 108 9.11 20.84 -19.39
CA ASP A 108 9.66 20.23 -20.62
C ASP A 108 9.87 18.70 -20.47
N LEU A 109 10.38 18.26 -19.30
CA LEU A 109 10.52 16.83 -19.01
C LEU A 109 9.16 16.12 -18.93
N LEU A 110 8.17 16.75 -18.31
CA LEU A 110 6.81 16.21 -18.23
C LEU A 110 6.16 16.08 -19.61
N GLN A 111 6.39 17.07 -20.49
CA GLN A 111 5.87 17.05 -21.85
C GLN A 111 6.51 15.95 -22.70
N LYS A 112 7.82 15.72 -22.55
CA LYS A 112 8.52 14.59 -23.19
C LYS A 112 8.01 13.23 -22.69
N LEU A 113 7.77 13.09 -21.38
CA LEU A 113 7.22 11.87 -20.80
C LEU A 113 5.79 11.57 -21.31
N LEU A 114 4.95 12.58 -21.44
CA LEU A 114 3.59 12.44 -21.98
C LEU A 114 3.61 12.00 -23.45
N GLU A 115 4.55 12.53 -24.24
CA GLU A 115 4.71 12.15 -25.65
C GLU A 115 5.18 10.69 -25.80
N GLU A 116 6.10 10.24 -24.94
CA GLU A 116 6.56 8.86 -24.94
C GLU A 116 5.46 7.87 -24.51
N MET A 117 4.64 8.26 -23.52
CA MET A 117 3.46 7.50 -23.11
C MET A 117 2.43 7.35 -24.24
N LYS A 118 2.20 8.39 -25.04
CA LYS A 118 1.30 8.31 -26.20
C LYS A 118 1.80 7.32 -27.24
N LYS A 119 3.09 7.38 -27.60
CA LYS A 119 3.72 6.45 -28.54
C LYS A 119 3.66 5.00 -28.06
N GLN A 120 3.80 4.77 -26.75
CA GLN A 120 3.64 3.43 -26.17
C GLN A 120 2.20 2.93 -26.27
N ASN A 121 1.20 3.78 -26.04
CA ASN A 121 -0.21 3.41 -26.18
C ASN A 121 -0.58 3.08 -27.63
N GLU A 122 -0.09 3.84 -28.61
CA GLU A 122 -0.33 3.57 -30.04
C GLU A 122 0.21 2.20 -30.44
N LYS A 123 1.45 1.86 -30.04
CA LYS A 123 2.04 0.53 -30.27
C LYS A 123 1.25 -0.59 -29.58
N MET A 124 0.74 -0.32 -28.38
CA MET A 124 -0.10 -1.28 -27.65
C MET A 124 -1.42 -1.56 -28.36
N ASP A 125 -2.04 -0.55 -28.96
CA ASP A 125 -3.28 -0.71 -29.71
C ASP A 125 -3.07 -1.42 -31.05
N GLU A 126 -1.96 -1.15 -31.75
CA GLU A 126 -1.54 -1.96 -32.91
C GLU A 126 -1.37 -3.44 -32.55
N MET A 127 -0.63 -3.73 -31.47
CA MET A 127 -0.39 -5.10 -31.01
C MET A 127 -1.69 -5.81 -30.60
N LYS A 128 -2.64 -5.10 -29.95
CA LYS A 128 -3.97 -5.66 -29.64
C LYS A 128 -4.75 -6.00 -30.92
N SER A 129 -4.68 -5.13 -31.93
CA SER A 129 -5.38 -5.37 -33.21
C SER A 129 -4.86 -6.63 -33.92
N GLU A 130 -3.54 -6.89 -33.83
CA GLU A 130 -2.91 -8.07 -34.40
C GLU A 130 -3.29 -9.35 -33.63
N ILE A 131 -3.35 -9.30 -32.29
CA ILE A 131 -3.85 -10.41 -31.46
C ILE A 131 -5.30 -10.77 -31.81
N ILE A 132 -6.16 -9.78 -32.06
CA ILE A 132 -7.55 -10.02 -32.45
C ILE A 132 -7.62 -10.73 -33.81
N LYS A 133 -6.78 -10.33 -34.78
CA LYS A 133 -6.69 -11.00 -36.10
C LYS A 133 -6.25 -12.45 -35.94
N LEU A 134 -5.15 -12.71 -35.23
CA LEU A 134 -4.64 -14.07 -34.97
C LEU A 134 -5.67 -14.95 -34.24
N LYS A 135 -6.40 -14.39 -33.26
CA LYS A 135 -7.44 -15.12 -32.54
C LYS A 135 -8.62 -15.50 -33.45
N SER A 136 -8.97 -14.62 -34.40
CA SER A 136 -10.02 -14.89 -35.39
C SER A 136 -9.61 -15.97 -36.40
N GLU A 137 -8.34 -16.02 -36.79
CA GLU A 137 -7.78 -17.05 -37.68
C GLU A 137 -7.72 -18.41 -36.99
N ASN A 138 -7.27 -18.46 -35.73
CA ASN A 138 -7.27 -19.69 -34.94
C ASN A 138 -8.69 -20.25 -34.74
N LYS A 139 -9.70 -19.39 -34.58
CA LYS A 139 -11.11 -19.83 -34.49
C LYS A 139 -11.57 -20.53 -35.78
N LYS A 140 -11.13 -20.07 -36.96
CA LYS A 140 -11.43 -20.72 -38.25
C LYS A 140 -10.72 -22.06 -38.41
N TYR A 141 -9.50 -22.21 -37.89
CA TYR A 141 -8.79 -23.49 -37.90
C TYR A 141 -9.43 -24.55 -37.00
N VAL A 142 -9.86 -24.17 -35.78
CA VAL A 142 -10.56 -25.08 -34.86
C VAL A 142 -11.89 -25.57 -35.45
N GLN A 143 -12.62 -24.69 -36.14
CA GLN A 143 -13.90 -25.04 -36.77
C GLN A 143 -13.75 -25.98 -37.98
N LYS A 144 -12.61 -25.95 -38.69
CA LYS A 144 -12.29 -26.92 -39.76
C LYS A 144 -11.96 -28.32 -39.23
N ILE A 145 -11.31 -28.42 -38.06
CA ILE A 145 -10.97 -29.70 -37.43
C ILE A 145 -12.23 -30.41 -36.92
N GLY A 146 -13.17 -29.68 -36.31
CA GLY A 146 -14.43 -30.24 -35.80
C GLY A 146 -15.36 -30.87 -36.85
N ASN A 147 -15.29 -30.41 -38.11
CA ASN A 147 -16.13 -30.92 -39.19
C ASN A 147 -15.55 -32.15 -39.92
N GLN A 148 -14.26 -32.47 -39.75
CA GLN A 148 -13.64 -33.65 -40.37
C GLN A 148 -13.83 -34.95 -39.56
N THR A 149 -14.26 -34.88 -38.30
CA THR A 149 -14.33 -36.06 -37.41
C THR A 149 -15.68 -36.78 -37.41
N ASN A 150 -16.71 -36.28 -38.13
CA ASN A 150 -18.07 -36.84 -38.08
C ASN A 150 -18.42 -37.87 -39.16
N ASN A 151 -17.50 -38.24 -40.08
CA ASN A 151 -17.85 -39.10 -41.23
C ASN A 151 -17.14 -40.46 -41.33
N ASN A 152 -16.34 -40.88 -40.35
CA ASN A 152 -15.79 -42.24 -40.24
C ASN A 152 -15.70 -42.52 -38.72
N THR A 153 -16.21 -43.60 -38.11
CA THR A 153 -16.26 -45.00 -38.55
C THR A 153 -17.11 -45.75 -37.52
N LYS A 154 -18.13 -46.49 -37.96
CA LYS A 154 -18.48 -47.77 -37.33
C LYS A 154 -17.32 -48.72 -37.68
N ILE A 155 -16.67 -49.33 -36.69
CA ILE A 155 -16.07 -50.67 -36.68
C ILE A 155 -15.07 -50.77 -35.51
N ASP A 156 -15.42 -51.70 -34.63
CA ASP A 156 -14.64 -52.50 -33.69
C ASP A 156 -13.77 -51.91 -32.57
N LYS A 157 -14.23 -52.34 -31.38
CA LYS A 157 -13.56 -52.57 -30.11
C LYS A 157 -12.06 -52.91 -30.24
N GLN A 158 -11.35 -52.47 -29.21
CA GLN A 158 -10.04 -52.95 -28.76
C GLN A 158 -8.83 -52.14 -29.27
N LEU A 159 -8.64 -50.96 -28.71
CA LEU A 159 -7.36 -50.63 -28.07
C LEU A 159 -7.58 -49.56 -27.00
N ASN A 160 -7.07 -49.83 -25.80
CA ASN A 160 -7.21 -49.05 -24.58
C ASN A 160 -6.88 -47.55 -24.78
N GLN A 161 -7.88 -46.74 -25.06
CA GLN A 161 -7.95 -45.40 -24.49
C GLN A 161 -8.48 -45.59 -23.07
N GLN A 162 -7.56 -45.79 -22.12
CA GLN A 162 -7.80 -45.39 -20.75
C GLN A 162 -7.96 -43.86 -20.74
N ASN A 163 -9.11 -43.38 -21.20
CA ASN A 163 -9.70 -42.17 -20.66
C ASN A 163 -10.03 -42.51 -19.21
N ILE A 164 -9.00 -42.43 -18.37
CA ILE A 164 -9.17 -42.12 -16.97
C ILE A 164 -9.74 -40.70 -16.98
N VAL A 165 -11.06 -40.60 -17.21
CA VAL A 165 -11.85 -39.53 -16.64
C VAL A 165 -11.77 -39.81 -15.14
N ASN A 166 -10.65 -39.39 -14.53
CA ASN A 166 -10.62 -39.21 -13.09
C ASN A 166 -11.61 -38.07 -12.86
N ASN A 167 -12.87 -38.45 -12.62
CA ASN A 167 -13.85 -37.66 -11.91
C ASN A 167 -13.35 -37.51 -10.45
N ASN A 168 -12.17 -36.92 -10.29
CA ASN A 168 -11.72 -36.44 -9.01
C ASN A 168 -12.62 -35.23 -8.74
N HIS A 169 -13.70 -35.47 -8.00
CA HIS A 169 -14.49 -34.45 -7.36
C HIS A 169 -13.58 -33.75 -6.34
N ILE A 170 -12.75 -32.82 -6.80
CA ILE A 170 -11.81 -32.05 -5.98
C ILE A 170 -12.66 -31.17 -5.08
N LYS A 171 -12.70 -31.49 -3.79
CA LYS A 171 -13.34 -30.65 -2.79
C LYS A 171 -12.29 -29.72 -2.20
N LEU A 172 -12.37 -28.43 -2.54
CA LEU A 172 -11.49 -27.43 -1.93
C LEU A 172 -11.78 -27.29 -0.44
N LEU A 173 -10.71 -27.20 0.35
CA LEU A 173 -10.79 -26.85 1.77
C LEU A 173 -10.75 -25.34 1.94
N ALA A 174 -11.55 -24.85 2.89
CA ALA A 174 -11.55 -23.44 3.25
C ALA A 174 -10.17 -23.02 3.76
N PHE A 175 -9.79 -21.78 3.46
CA PHE A 175 -8.58 -21.17 3.98
C PHE A 175 -8.56 -21.15 5.52
N GLY A 176 -7.45 -21.60 6.10
CA GLY A 176 -7.27 -21.84 7.54
C GLY A 176 -7.70 -23.24 8.01
N LYS A 177 -8.29 -24.06 7.14
CA LYS A 177 -8.70 -25.44 7.43
C LYS A 177 -8.01 -26.45 6.51
N GLU A 178 -6.76 -26.16 6.15
CA GLU A 178 -5.99 -27.04 5.28
C GLU A 178 -5.69 -28.38 5.94
N ASP A 179 -5.66 -29.43 5.14
CA ASP A 179 -5.18 -30.72 5.60
C ASP A 179 -3.64 -30.75 5.61
N MET A 180 -3.10 -30.90 6.81
CA MET A 180 -1.66 -30.95 7.12
C MET A 180 -1.20 -32.35 7.51
N THR A 181 -2.10 -33.33 7.57
CA THR A 181 -1.79 -34.69 8.08
C THR A 181 -0.75 -35.43 7.23
N HIS A 182 -0.63 -35.04 5.96
CA HIS A 182 0.33 -35.61 5.01
C HIS A 182 1.76 -35.11 5.17
N LEU A 183 2.01 -34.16 6.07
CA LEU A 183 3.35 -33.62 6.28
C LEU A 183 4.20 -34.63 7.07
N ALA A 184 4.97 -35.43 6.35
CA ALA A 184 5.88 -36.41 6.95
C ALA A 184 6.97 -35.72 7.78
N ASP A 185 7.38 -36.35 8.88
CA ASP A 185 8.43 -35.86 9.79
C ASP A 185 9.70 -35.43 9.05
N GLU A 186 10.11 -36.17 8.01
CA GLU A 186 11.29 -35.85 7.20
C GLU A 186 11.16 -34.54 6.42
N VAL A 187 9.95 -34.20 5.98
CA VAL A 187 9.66 -32.92 5.33
C VAL A 187 9.66 -31.80 6.38
N CYS A 188 9.08 -32.04 7.56
CA CYS A 188 9.11 -31.11 8.68
C CYS A 188 10.56 -30.74 9.07
N LYS A 189 11.45 -31.73 9.21
CA LYS A 189 12.87 -31.51 9.51
C LYS A 189 13.55 -30.58 8.49
N LYS A 190 13.29 -30.81 7.20
CA LYS A 190 13.83 -29.96 6.12
C LYS A 190 13.29 -28.53 6.18
N ILE A 191 12.01 -28.38 6.53
CA ILE A 191 11.38 -27.07 6.68
C ILE A 191 11.97 -26.33 7.89
N LEU A 192 12.10 -26.98 9.04
CA LEU A 192 12.63 -26.38 10.27
C LEU A 192 14.09 -25.92 10.09
N ASN A 193 14.92 -26.66 9.35
CA ASN A 193 16.32 -26.28 9.06
C ASN A 193 16.45 -24.97 8.26
N LYS A 194 15.36 -24.48 7.64
CA LYS A 194 15.37 -23.22 6.91
C LYS A 194 15.19 -21.97 7.80
N GLY A 195 14.94 -22.10 9.10
CA GLY A 195 14.83 -20.98 10.05
C GLY A 195 13.79 -19.94 9.63
N PHE A 196 14.19 -18.70 9.35
CA PHE A 196 13.28 -17.63 8.90
C PHE A 196 12.50 -17.97 7.61
N LYS A 197 13.00 -18.90 6.78
CA LYS A 197 12.31 -19.37 5.57
C LYS A 197 11.42 -20.60 5.79
N SER A 198 11.25 -21.04 7.03
CA SER A 198 10.41 -22.19 7.37
C SER A 198 8.94 -21.92 7.04
N VAL A 199 8.41 -20.75 7.43
CA VAL A 199 7.01 -20.37 7.14
C VAL A 199 6.70 -20.31 5.63
N PRO A 200 7.46 -19.57 4.80
CA PRO A 200 7.24 -19.56 3.35
C PRO A 200 7.33 -20.96 2.73
N THR A 201 8.30 -21.78 3.16
CA THR A 201 8.48 -23.13 2.62
C THR A 201 7.30 -24.04 3.00
N LEU A 202 6.77 -23.91 4.21
CA LEU A 202 5.59 -24.67 4.64
C LEU A 202 4.37 -24.26 3.82
N VAL A 203 4.14 -22.95 3.64
CA VAL A 203 3.03 -22.45 2.79
C VAL A 203 3.13 -23.01 1.37
N GLU A 204 4.32 -23.07 0.81
CA GLU A 204 4.57 -23.70 -0.50
C GLU A 204 4.10 -25.16 -0.56
N HIS A 205 4.50 -25.96 0.44
CA HIS A 205 4.21 -27.39 0.49
C HIS A 205 2.75 -27.71 0.78
N VAL A 206 2.01 -26.78 1.34
CA VAL A 206 0.61 -26.97 1.72
C VAL A 206 -0.31 -26.46 0.63
N HIS A 207 -0.18 -25.18 0.26
CA HIS A 207 -1.15 -24.51 -0.61
C HIS A 207 -0.84 -24.65 -2.11
N PHE A 208 0.40 -25.04 -2.48
CA PHE A 208 0.84 -25.14 -3.87
C PHE A 208 1.31 -26.54 -4.26
N ASN A 209 0.89 -27.55 -3.48
CA ASN A 209 1.24 -28.93 -3.75
C ASN A 209 0.33 -29.54 -4.81
N LYS A 210 0.91 -29.80 -5.99
CA LYS A 210 0.22 -30.39 -7.15
C LYS A 210 -0.54 -31.69 -6.85
N ASN A 211 -0.09 -32.46 -5.85
CA ASN A 211 -0.70 -33.73 -5.47
C ASN A 211 -1.90 -33.55 -4.52
N LYS A 212 -2.06 -32.35 -3.95
CA LYS A 212 -3.10 -32.00 -2.98
C LYS A 212 -3.87 -30.76 -3.43
N PRO A 213 -4.64 -30.87 -4.54
CA PRO A 213 -5.40 -29.75 -5.07
C PRO A 213 -6.48 -29.24 -4.11
N GLU A 214 -6.87 -30.04 -3.11
CA GLU A 214 -7.80 -29.67 -2.03
C GLU A 214 -7.33 -28.44 -1.24
N ASN A 215 -6.02 -28.24 -1.09
CA ASN A 215 -5.43 -27.12 -0.36
C ASN A 215 -5.13 -25.89 -1.25
N HIS A 216 -5.47 -25.93 -2.54
CA HIS A 216 -5.25 -24.81 -3.48
C HIS A 216 -6.27 -23.69 -3.27
N ASN A 217 -6.23 -23.05 -2.10
CA ASN A 217 -7.30 -22.20 -1.57
C ASN A 217 -6.90 -20.71 -1.43
N VAL A 218 -5.69 -20.31 -1.85
CA VAL A 218 -5.21 -18.92 -1.76
C VAL A 218 -4.21 -18.58 -2.86
N TYR A 219 -4.32 -17.38 -3.45
CA TYR A 219 -3.30 -16.82 -4.35
C TYR A 219 -3.44 -15.31 -4.56
N ILE A 220 -2.41 -14.67 -5.13
CA ILE A 220 -2.44 -13.27 -5.53
C ILE A 220 -2.55 -13.19 -7.06
N SER A 221 -3.65 -12.63 -7.57
CA SER A 221 -3.88 -12.49 -9.02
C SER A 221 -2.99 -11.41 -9.64
N ASN A 222 -2.90 -10.25 -8.99
CA ASN A 222 -2.10 -9.10 -9.42
C ASN A 222 -1.25 -8.56 -8.25
N ILE A 223 0.07 -8.58 -8.43
CA ILE A 223 1.05 -8.15 -7.43
C ILE A 223 0.93 -6.67 -7.01
N GLN A 224 0.38 -5.82 -7.89
CA GLN A 224 0.17 -4.39 -7.62
C GLN A 224 -1.06 -4.14 -6.74
N THR A 225 -2.01 -5.08 -6.70
CA THR A 225 -3.22 -4.93 -5.90
C THR A 225 -2.95 -5.21 -4.42
N ASN A 226 -3.74 -4.59 -3.56
CA ASN A 226 -3.72 -4.81 -2.11
C ASN A 226 -4.67 -5.94 -1.69
N TYR A 227 -5.09 -6.79 -2.63
CA TYR A 227 -6.02 -7.87 -2.36
C TYR A 227 -5.42 -9.22 -2.76
N ALA A 228 -5.81 -10.25 -2.02
CA ALA A 228 -5.55 -11.66 -2.34
C ALA A 228 -6.90 -12.38 -2.52
N LEU A 229 -6.92 -13.40 -3.36
CA LEU A 229 -8.07 -14.27 -3.56
C LEU A 229 -7.94 -15.45 -2.60
N VAL A 230 -8.99 -15.67 -1.81
CA VAL A 230 -9.05 -16.69 -0.77
C VAL A 230 -10.36 -17.46 -0.91
N TYR A 231 -10.30 -18.79 -0.80
CA TYR A 231 -11.47 -19.64 -0.81
C TYR A 231 -12.01 -19.81 0.62
N ASP A 232 -13.28 -19.47 0.84
CA ASP A 232 -13.91 -19.52 2.16
C ASP A 232 -14.60 -20.86 2.49
N GLY A 233 -14.59 -21.81 1.55
CA GLY A 233 -15.29 -23.09 1.64
C GLY A 233 -16.55 -23.16 0.77
N ILE A 234 -17.00 -22.02 0.25
CA ILE A 234 -18.14 -21.93 -0.67
C ILE A 234 -17.63 -21.28 -1.97
N ASP A 235 -17.10 -20.05 -1.86
CA ASP A 235 -16.71 -19.22 -3.00
C ASP A 235 -15.34 -18.54 -2.80
N TRP A 236 -14.79 -18.04 -3.90
CA TRP A 236 -13.57 -17.25 -3.90
C TRP A 236 -13.88 -15.78 -3.55
N LYS A 237 -13.32 -15.31 -2.43
CA LYS A 237 -13.49 -13.94 -1.95
C LYS A 237 -12.19 -13.16 -2.00
N LEU A 238 -12.30 -11.88 -2.33
CA LEU A 238 -11.20 -10.93 -2.20
C LEU A 238 -11.05 -10.53 -0.73
N LYS A 239 -9.84 -10.67 -0.20
CA LYS A 239 -9.45 -10.22 1.14
C LYS A 239 -8.25 -9.30 1.06
N GLU A 240 -8.08 -8.43 2.05
CA GLU A 240 -6.91 -7.58 2.14
C GLU A 240 -5.64 -8.43 2.22
N ARG A 241 -4.69 -8.14 1.34
CA ARG A 241 -3.46 -8.92 1.17
C ARG A 241 -2.69 -8.99 2.47
N ASP A 242 -2.48 -7.86 3.13
CA ASP A 242 -1.60 -7.81 4.30
C ASP A 242 -2.22 -8.57 5.50
N GLY A 243 -3.54 -8.57 5.63
CA GLY A 243 -4.26 -9.41 6.58
C GLY A 243 -4.14 -10.91 6.28
N VAL A 244 -4.26 -11.31 5.01
CA VAL A 244 -4.06 -12.72 4.59
C VAL A 244 -2.62 -13.17 4.85
N LEU A 245 -1.64 -12.32 4.55
CA LEU A 245 -0.23 -12.62 4.79
C LEU A 245 0.06 -12.74 6.29
N GLN A 246 -0.50 -11.85 7.13
CA GLN A 246 -0.36 -11.95 8.59
C GLN A 246 -0.94 -13.25 9.11
N GLN A 247 -2.16 -13.60 8.70
CA GLN A 247 -2.80 -14.84 9.11
C GLN A 247 -1.98 -16.07 8.71
N LEU A 248 -1.39 -16.09 7.50
CA LEU A 248 -0.50 -17.17 7.08
C LEU A 248 0.73 -17.29 7.96
N VAL A 249 1.32 -16.17 8.37
CA VAL A 249 2.47 -16.18 9.27
C VAL A 249 2.09 -16.75 10.62
N ASP A 250 0.99 -16.28 11.21
CA ASP A 250 0.56 -16.67 12.55
C ASP A 250 0.17 -18.16 12.60
N ASP A 251 -0.72 -18.58 11.71
CA ASP A 251 -1.24 -19.96 11.66
C ASP A 251 -0.09 -20.96 11.43
N LYS A 252 0.82 -20.67 10.51
CA LYS A 252 1.90 -21.60 10.14
C LYS A 252 3.05 -21.55 11.14
N THR A 253 3.26 -20.44 11.83
CA THR A 253 4.23 -20.37 12.95
C THR A 253 3.74 -21.22 14.12
N ALA A 254 2.44 -21.18 14.45
CA ALA A 254 1.87 -22.04 15.49
C ALA A 254 2.08 -23.53 15.17
N VAL A 255 1.71 -23.96 13.95
CA VAL A 255 1.91 -25.35 13.51
C VAL A 255 3.38 -25.77 13.54
N LEU A 256 4.30 -24.90 13.11
CA LEU A 256 5.73 -25.20 13.16
C LEU A 256 6.27 -25.26 14.58
N SER A 257 5.73 -24.46 15.51
CA SER A 257 6.10 -24.50 16.93
C SER A 257 5.71 -25.85 17.54
N ASP A 258 4.48 -26.30 17.33
CA ASP A 258 4.00 -27.60 17.82
C ASP A 258 4.85 -28.75 17.25
N LYS A 259 5.13 -28.71 15.95
CA LYS A 259 5.97 -29.71 15.28
C LYS A 259 7.43 -29.66 15.72
N PHE A 260 7.94 -28.49 16.08
CA PHE A 260 9.28 -28.34 16.60
C PHE A 260 9.38 -29.05 17.95
N ASP A 261 8.44 -28.80 18.87
CA ASP A 261 8.41 -29.42 20.20
C ASP A 261 8.29 -30.96 20.11
N GLU A 262 7.46 -31.48 19.20
CA GLU A 262 7.34 -32.92 18.93
C GLU A 262 8.63 -33.54 18.39
N LEU A 263 9.36 -32.81 17.54
CA LEU A 263 10.53 -33.32 16.81
C LEU A 263 11.87 -32.93 17.45
N LEU A 264 11.88 -32.16 18.54
CA LEU A 264 13.08 -31.70 19.25
C LEU A 264 14.12 -32.82 19.44
N VAL A 265 13.66 -34.00 19.83
CA VAL A 265 14.52 -35.18 20.13
C VAL A 265 15.15 -35.78 18.86
N LYS A 266 14.55 -35.57 17.69
CA LYS A 266 14.97 -36.14 16.39
C LYS A 266 15.70 -35.13 15.49
N LEU A 267 15.86 -33.90 15.94
CA LEU A 267 16.48 -32.81 15.16
C LEU A 267 17.96 -32.67 15.48
N ASP A 268 18.72 -32.21 14.49
CA ASP A 268 20.12 -31.83 14.67
C ASP A 268 20.23 -30.48 15.38
N ASP A 269 21.28 -30.32 16.20
CA ASP A 269 21.51 -29.09 16.97
C ASP A 269 21.58 -27.83 16.09
N ALA A 270 22.01 -27.97 14.83
CA ALA A 270 22.07 -26.84 13.91
C ALA A 270 20.67 -26.38 13.49
N THR A 271 19.76 -27.31 13.20
CA THR A 271 18.34 -27.00 12.95
C THR A 271 17.68 -26.40 14.17
N ILE A 272 17.91 -26.96 15.37
CA ILE A 272 17.39 -26.44 16.64
C ILE A 272 17.81 -24.97 16.80
N ARG A 273 19.11 -24.67 16.70
CA ARG A 273 19.61 -23.28 16.83
C ARG A 273 19.01 -22.32 15.79
N LYS A 274 18.84 -22.75 14.55
CA LYS A 274 18.28 -21.89 13.48
C LYS A 274 16.81 -21.59 13.72
N PHE A 275 16.03 -22.59 14.10
CA PHE A 275 14.61 -22.42 14.32
C PHE A 275 14.33 -21.70 15.65
N GLN A 276 15.12 -21.96 16.69
CA GLN A 276 15.06 -21.21 17.95
C GLN A 276 15.27 -19.70 17.71
N ARG A 277 16.27 -19.31 16.92
CA ARG A 277 16.49 -17.90 16.54
C ARG A 277 15.28 -17.28 15.83
N PHE A 278 14.58 -18.07 15.02
CA PHE A 278 13.34 -17.62 14.39
C PHE A 278 12.24 -17.42 15.44
N LEU A 279 12.06 -18.35 16.38
CA LEU A 279 11.07 -18.23 17.46
C LEU A 279 11.38 -17.05 18.40
N ASP A 280 12.66 -16.79 18.69
CA ASP A 280 13.10 -15.68 19.54
C ASP A 280 12.85 -14.30 18.88
N GLN A 281 12.84 -14.26 17.55
CA GLN A 281 12.63 -13.04 16.76
C GLN A 281 11.27 -13.02 16.04
N LYS A 282 10.33 -13.87 16.47
CA LYS A 282 9.03 -14.02 15.80
C LYS A 282 8.16 -12.77 15.87
N ASP A 283 8.40 -11.91 16.88
CA ASP A 283 7.68 -10.66 17.13
C ASP A 283 8.43 -9.44 16.55
N ASP A 284 9.57 -9.63 15.88
CA ASP A 284 10.31 -8.55 15.24
C ASP A 284 9.62 -8.15 13.93
N ASP A 285 9.06 -6.93 13.90
CA ASP A 285 8.35 -6.37 12.75
C ASP A 285 9.16 -6.42 11.45
N VAL A 286 10.49 -6.24 11.50
CA VAL A 286 11.36 -6.25 10.32
C VAL A 286 11.44 -7.66 9.73
N ILE A 287 11.56 -8.67 10.59
CA ILE A 287 11.60 -10.07 10.20
C ILE A 287 10.24 -10.51 9.63
N ILE A 288 9.15 -10.17 10.33
CA ILE A 288 7.79 -10.46 9.86
C ILE A 288 7.54 -9.81 8.50
N CYS A 289 7.94 -8.54 8.30
CA CYS A 289 7.84 -7.87 7.01
C CYS A 289 8.64 -8.58 5.92
N GLY A 290 9.83 -9.10 6.23
CA GLY A 290 10.63 -9.92 5.32
C GLY A 290 9.88 -11.20 4.90
N ILE A 291 9.31 -11.92 5.86
CA ILE A 291 8.54 -13.15 5.62
C ILE A 291 7.28 -12.86 4.80
N LYS A 292 6.55 -11.78 5.12
CA LYS A 292 5.38 -11.32 4.37
C LYS A 292 5.73 -11.02 2.90
N ASN A 293 6.88 -10.41 2.65
CA ASN A 293 7.36 -10.15 1.29
C ASN A 293 7.66 -11.45 0.53
N ASP A 294 8.34 -12.40 1.18
CA ASP A 294 8.61 -13.73 0.60
C ASP A 294 7.29 -14.45 0.27
N LEU A 295 6.31 -14.43 1.19
CA LEU A 295 4.98 -14.99 0.98
C LEU A 295 4.25 -14.29 -0.17
N LYS A 296 4.29 -12.95 -0.23
CA LYS A 296 3.67 -12.18 -1.33
C LYS A 296 4.20 -12.62 -2.69
N LEU A 297 5.52 -12.77 -2.82
CA LEU A 297 6.13 -13.24 -4.06
C LEU A 297 5.74 -14.69 -4.37
N LEU A 298 5.72 -15.55 -3.35
CA LEU A 298 5.35 -16.96 -3.48
C LEU A 298 3.89 -17.14 -3.97
N LEU A 299 2.94 -16.45 -3.34
CA LEU A 299 1.52 -16.50 -3.69
C LEU A 299 1.25 -16.00 -5.11
N TYR A 300 2.06 -15.06 -5.61
CA TYR A 300 1.94 -14.55 -6.98
C TYR A 300 2.62 -15.47 -8.01
N ASN A 301 3.83 -15.94 -7.73
CA ASN A 301 4.62 -16.76 -8.65
C ASN A 301 3.94 -18.12 -8.91
N ASN A 302 3.31 -18.71 -7.88
CA ASN A 302 2.67 -20.01 -7.97
C ASN A 302 1.15 -19.94 -8.30
N LYS A 303 0.62 -18.77 -8.65
CA LYS A 303 -0.83 -18.56 -8.86
C LYS A 303 -1.47 -19.48 -9.91
N LYS A 304 -0.70 -19.92 -10.90
CA LYS A 304 -1.18 -20.81 -11.97
C LYS A 304 -1.70 -22.15 -11.44
N ILE A 305 -1.20 -22.58 -10.27
CA ILE A 305 -1.59 -23.86 -9.66
C ILE A 305 -3.03 -23.77 -9.12
N PRO A 306 -3.37 -22.83 -8.21
CA PRO A 306 -4.76 -22.60 -7.80
C PRO A 306 -5.70 -22.17 -8.93
N GLU A 307 -5.23 -21.34 -9.87
CA GLU A 307 -6.04 -20.91 -11.02
C GLU A 307 -6.52 -22.11 -11.85
N ARG A 308 -5.63 -23.06 -12.15
CA ARG A 308 -5.99 -24.28 -12.88
C ARG A 308 -6.98 -25.14 -12.10
N THR A 309 -6.79 -25.29 -10.78
CA THR A 309 -7.74 -26.03 -9.95
C THR A 309 -9.12 -25.39 -9.95
N ARG A 310 -9.18 -24.06 -9.90
CA ARG A 310 -10.45 -23.32 -9.99
C ARG A 310 -11.13 -23.49 -11.36
N GLU A 311 -10.37 -23.42 -12.45
CA GLU A 311 -10.89 -23.65 -13.81
C GLU A 311 -11.50 -25.04 -13.98
N LEU A 312 -10.85 -26.06 -13.41
CA LEU A 312 -11.37 -27.43 -13.42
C LEU A 312 -12.74 -27.51 -12.71
N LEU A 313 -12.89 -26.85 -11.56
CA LEU A 313 -14.16 -26.82 -10.82
C LEU A 313 -15.28 -26.13 -11.61
N THR A 314 -14.99 -25.02 -12.29
CA THR A 314 -15.99 -24.36 -13.15
C THR A 314 -16.40 -25.21 -14.33
N SER A 315 -15.46 -25.92 -14.97
CA SER A 315 -15.77 -26.80 -16.11
C SER A 315 -16.62 -28.02 -15.73
N VAL A 316 -16.43 -28.55 -14.51
CA VAL A 316 -17.25 -29.66 -13.99
C VAL A 316 -18.66 -29.17 -13.65
N GLY A 317 -18.80 -27.98 -13.04
CA GLY A 317 -20.10 -27.41 -12.70
C GLY A 317 -20.96 -27.03 -13.91
N GLU A 318 -20.35 -26.66 -15.04
CA GLU A 318 -21.06 -26.41 -16.30
C GLU A 318 -21.58 -27.71 -16.94
N ASN A 319 -20.78 -28.79 -16.89
CA ASN A 319 -21.19 -30.10 -17.40
C ASN A 319 -22.31 -30.75 -16.56
N SER A 320 -22.28 -30.61 -15.23
CA SER A 320 -23.35 -31.13 -14.35
C SER A 320 -24.69 -30.42 -14.57
N LYS A 321 -24.69 -29.11 -14.84
CA LYS A 321 -25.92 -28.35 -15.13
C LYS A 321 -26.56 -28.70 -16.47
N MET A 322 -25.78 -29.24 -17.43
CA MET A 322 -26.33 -29.72 -18.70
C MET A 322 -26.98 -31.11 -18.57
N ILE A 323 -26.52 -31.95 -17.65
CA ILE A 323 -27.06 -33.30 -17.43
C ILE A 323 -28.37 -33.26 -16.62
N GLU A 324 -28.56 -32.25 -15.76
CA GLU A 324 -29.81 -32.07 -15.00
C GLU A 324 -30.92 -31.33 -15.78
N ALA A 325 -30.64 -30.89 -17.01
CA ALA A 325 -31.57 -30.17 -17.89
C ALA A 325 -32.14 -31.04 -19.03
N GLU A 326 -31.84 -32.34 -19.04
CA GLU A 326 -32.42 -33.36 -19.93
C GLU A 326 -33.39 -34.28 -19.16
#